data_AF-A0A4Q3Z3Y0-F1
#
_entry.id   AF-A0A4Q3Z3Y0-F1
#
_cell.length_a   1.000
_cell.length_b   1.000
_cell.length_c   1.000
_cell.angle_alpha   90.00
_cell.angle_beta   90.00
_cell.angle_gamma   90.00
#
_symmetry.space_group_name_H-M   'P 1'
#
loop_
_entity.id
_entity.type
_entity.pdbx_description
1 polymer ?
#
loop_
_entity_poly.entity_id
_entity_poly.type
_entity_poly.pdbx_seq_one_letter_code
_entity_poly.pdbx_strand_id
1 'polypeptide(L)'
;MHYLPENNCGFDPSSLGFPSIKGCQAICYQTTRGLYGFHDYKAGGAFYDNDDDAVTKSKKKLQAFASWVASQSQIGETGVAIYGVINRTHQYTSDTAGNQEWGNVLRDLANSLGFGGSVKGARVSSHVKPDDSIYVVYDTTGGSMKIGFKRWSKMTTDSTNLVTPVSQAQTRPVGGPGGGFQTSALPGHGKVSPVVRQDVTKSVNLNDIPLKKFVTFQ
;
A
#
# COMPACT_ATOMS: atom_id res chain seq x y z
N MET A 1 -13.39 -5.75 4.46
CA MET A 1 -12.54 -5.19 3.39
C MET A 1 -12.66 -3.69 3.41
N HIS A 2 -11.59 -3.03 3.85
CA HIS A 2 -11.51 -1.57 3.87
C HIS A 2 -10.77 -1.03 2.66
N TYR A 3 -11.23 0.10 2.12
CA TYR A 3 -10.58 0.80 1.01
C TYR A 3 -9.73 1.93 1.54
N LEU A 4 -8.44 1.93 1.21
CA LEU A 4 -7.52 3.00 1.58
C LEU A 4 -7.31 3.93 0.39
N PRO A 5 -7.94 5.11 0.35
CA PRO A 5 -7.67 6.09 -0.70
C PRO A 5 -6.25 6.68 -0.52
N GLU A 6 -5.88 7.56 -1.45
CA GLU A 6 -4.54 8.13 -1.52
C GLU A 6 -4.09 8.80 -0.20
N ASN A 7 -2.86 8.51 0.25
CA ASN A 7 -2.26 8.97 1.50
C ASN A 7 -3.00 8.56 2.78
N ASN A 8 -3.92 7.59 2.70
CA ASN A 8 -4.54 7.02 3.88
C ASN A 8 -3.79 5.78 4.37
N CYS A 9 -3.87 5.59 5.68
CA CYS A 9 -3.57 4.34 6.35
C CYS A 9 -4.82 3.78 7.04
N GLY A 10 -4.82 2.48 7.28
CA GLY A 10 -5.93 1.83 7.99
C GLY A 10 -5.65 0.38 8.29
N PHE A 11 -6.49 -0.20 9.14
CA PHE A 11 -6.38 -1.57 9.62
C PHE A 11 -7.64 -2.36 9.25
N ASP A 12 -7.48 -3.60 8.81
CA ASP A 12 -8.57 -4.58 8.66
C ASP A 12 -8.03 -5.94 9.13
N PRO A 13 -8.79 -6.72 9.93
CA PRO A 13 -8.34 -8.03 10.41
C PRO A 13 -8.13 -9.06 9.28
N SER A 14 -8.67 -8.80 8.08
CA SER A 14 -8.78 -9.80 7.03
C SER A 14 -8.41 -9.29 5.64
N SER A 15 -8.77 -8.06 5.26
CA SER A 15 -8.60 -7.61 3.89
C SER A 15 -8.56 -6.09 3.70
N LEU A 16 -7.63 -5.63 2.86
CA LEU A 16 -7.47 -4.23 2.48
C LEU A 16 -7.48 -4.08 0.96
N GLY A 17 -8.14 -3.03 0.49
CA GLY A 17 -8.25 -2.61 -0.90
C GLY A 17 -7.60 -1.27 -1.17
N PHE A 18 -6.88 -1.17 -2.27
CA PHE A 18 -6.13 0.02 -2.67
C PHE A 18 -6.55 0.45 -4.07
N PRO A 19 -7.44 1.45 -4.20
CA PRO A 19 -7.87 1.99 -5.48
C PRO A 19 -6.77 2.76 -6.20
N SER A 20 -6.85 2.81 -7.52
CA SER A 20 -6.10 3.73 -8.38
C SER A 20 -4.58 3.82 -8.16
N ILE A 21 -3.91 2.66 -8.05
CA ILE A 21 -2.45 2.57 -8.02
C ILE A 21 -1.89 2.85 -9.44
N LYS A 22 -1.57 4.12 -9.70
CA LYS A 22 -0.84 4.57 -10.90
C LYS A 22 0.54 5.09 -10.51
N GLY A 23 0.59 6.28 -9.90
CA GLY A 23 1.79 6.88 -9.29
C GLY A 23 1.92 6.63 -7.78
N CYS A 24 1.07 5.76 -7.23
CA CYS A 24 1.10 5.35 -5.82
C CYS A 24 1.67 3.94 -5.68
N GLN A 25 1.94 3.54 -4.45
CA GLN A 25 2.16 2.15 -4.06
C GLN A 25 1.16 1.71 -3.00
N ALA A 26 0.73 0.46 -3.11
CA ALA A 26 -0.02 -0.21 -2.06
C ALA A 26 0.99 -0.93 -1.16
N ILE A 27 1.04 -0.55 0.12
CA ILE A 27 1.89 -1.21 1.11
C ILE A 27 0.99 -1.87 2.15
N CYS A 28 1.32 -3.10 2.54
CA CYS A 28 0.65 -3.85 3.57
C CYS A 28 1.66 -4.47 4.54
N TYR A 29 1.53 -4.16 5.83
CA TYR A 29 2.20 -4.85 6.92
C TYR A 29 1.23 -5.86 7.53
N GLN A 30 1.51 -7.14 7.34
CA GLN A 30 0.74 -8.23 7.92
C GLN A 30 1.26 -8.53 9.32
N THR A 31 0.33 -8.68 10.26
CA THR A 31 0.60 -9.17 11.61
C THR A 31 -0.21 -10.43 11.90
N THR A 32 -0.05 -10.99 13.09
CA THR A 32 -0.88 -12.09 13.59
C THR A 32 -2.33 -11.69 13.84
N ARG A 33 -2.65 -10.39 13.83
CA ARG A 33 -4.01 -9.88 14.14
C ARG A 33 -4.72 -9.27 12.94
N GLY A 34 -4.00 -8.91 11.89
CA GLY A 34 -4.60 -8.34 10.71
C GLY A 34 -3.59 -7.68 9.79
N LEU A 35 -4.09 -6.70 9.05
CA LEU A 35 -3.38 -6.00 8.00
C LEU A 35 -3.40 -4.51 8.29
N TYR A 36 -2.21 -3.91 8.38
CA TYR A 36 -2.05 -2.45 8.32
C TYR A 36 -1.68 -2.06 6.90
N GLY A 37 -2.46 -1.16 6.31
CA GLY A 37 -2.20 -0.67 4.97
C GLY A 37 -1.76 0.77 4.94
N PHE A 38 -0.92 1.10 3.97
CA PHE A 38 -0.55 2.47 3.64
C PHE A 38 -0.59 2.68 2.12
N HIS A 39 -1.48 3.56 1.68
CA HIS A 39 -1.57 3.97 0.28
C HIS A 39 -0.62 5.16 0.07
N ASP A 40 0.64 4.85 -0.19
CA ASP A 40 1.66 5.87 -0.31
C ASP A 40 1.68 6.46 -1.72
N TYR A 41 1.28 7.73 -1.84
CA TYR A 41 1.45 8.50 -3.05
C TYR A 41 2.88 9.04 -3.14
N LYS A 42 3.53 8.80 -4.28
CA LYS A 42 4.78 9.47 -4.62
C LYS A 42 4.44 10.94 -4.91
N ALA A 43 4.76 11.83 -3.97
CA ALA A 43 4.66 13.26 -4.18
C ALA A 43 5.63 13.66 -5.31
N GLY A 44 5.09 13.83 -6.53
CA GLY A 44 5.72 14.45 -7.71
C GLY A 44 7.22 14.21 -7.94
N GLY A 45 7.56 13.25 -8.80
CA GLY A 45 8.90 13.19 -9.42
C GLY A 45 10.00 12.53 -8.58
N ALA A 46 11.15 12.26 -9.20
CA ALA A 46 12.24 11.40 -8.74
C ALA A 46 12.64 11.52 -7.26
N PHE A 47 12.69 10.39 -6.55
CA PHE A 47 13.13 10.34 -5.14
C PHE A 47 14.65 10.16 -4.98
N TYR A 48 15.36 10.09 -6.10
CA TYR A 48 16.82 9.95 -6.14
C TYR A 48 17.43 10.77 -7.28
N ASP A 49 16.76 11.84 -7.71
CA ASP A 49 17.56 13.03 -8.03
C ASP A 49 18.07 13.54 -6.67
N ASN A 50 19.31 14.00 -6.61
CA ASN A 50 20.07 14.26 -5.36
C ASN A 50 19.50 15.38 -4.46
N ASP A 51 18.19 15.63 -4.48
CA ASP A 51 17.49 16.55 -3.61
C ASP A 51 17.14 15.86 -2.28
N ASP A 52 17.97 16.12 -1.27
CA ASP A 52 17.87 15.59 0.09
C ASP A 52 16.46 15.76 0.71
N ASP A 53 15.69 16.74 0.25
CA ASP A 53 14.34 17.01 0.74
C ASP A 53 13.33 15.94 0.33
N ALA A 54 13.47 15.37 -0.88
CA ALA A 54 12.60 14.30 -1.34
C ALA A 54 12.78 13.08 -0.43
N VAL A 55 13.97 12.48 -0.40
CA VAL A 55 14.32 11.30 0.42
C VAL A 55 13.82 11.46 1.86
N THR A 56 14.08 12.64 2.45
CA THR A 56 13.66 12.97 3.81
C THR A 56 12.14 12.91 3.98
N LYS A 57 11.35 13.42 3.02
CA LYS A 57 9.88 13.38 3.07
C LYS A 57 9.30 11.96 3.02
N SER A 58 9.82 11.06 2.17
CA SER A 58 9.32 9.66 2.17
C SER A 58 9.63 8.98 3.50
N LYS A 59 10.86 9.11 4.00
CA LYS A 59 11.22 8.54 5.31
C LYS A 59 10.30 9.04 6.42
N LYS A 60 9.99 10.34 6.45
CA LYS A 60 9.05 10.91 7.42
C LYS A 60 7.62 10.36 7.26
N LYS A 61 7.13 10.11 6.04
CA LYS A 61 5.82 9.44 5.81
C LYS A 61 5.81 8.02 6.36
N LEU A 62 6.85 7.24 6.07
CA LEU A 62 6.98 5.85 6.56
C LEU A 62 7.08 5.80 8.08
N GLN A 63 7.82 6.73 8.69
CA GLN A 63 7.89 6.89 10.15
C GLN A 63 6.53 7.23 10.73
N ALA A 64 5.78 8.16 10.13
CA ALA A 64 4.43 8.50 10.58
C ALA A 64 3.47 7.30 10.50
N PHE A 65 3.56 6.51 9.43
CA PHE A 65 2.81 5.27 9.32
C PHE A 65 3.23 4.25 10.39
N ALA A 66 4.53 4.07 10.64
CA ALA A 66 5.03 3.16 11.67
C ALA A 66 4.59 3.60 13.09
N SER A 67 4.63 4.89 13.40
CA SER A 67 4.10 5.44 14.65
C SER A 67 2.59 5.20 14.78
N TRP A 68 1.85 5.32 13.67
CA TRP A 68 0.43 5.00 13.67
C TRP A 68 0.18 3.51 13.95
N VAL A 69 0.91 2.60 13.28
CA VAL A 69 0.84 1.16 13.57
C VAL A 69 1.11 0.91 15.05
N ALA A 70 2.19 1.46 15.61
CA ALA A 70 2.52 1.29 17.03
C ALA A 70 1.40 1.78 17.98
N SER A 71 0.68 2.85 17.60
CA SER A 71 -0.46 3.36 18.37
C SER A 71 -1.73 2.51 18.29
N GLN A 72 -1.88 1.71 17.23
CA GLN A 72 -3.04 0.84 16.99
C GLN A 72 -2.78 -0.61 17.42
N SER A 73 -1.52 -1.02 17.44
CA SER A 73 -1.09 -2.38 17.76
C SER A 73 -1.60 -2.82 19.12
N GLN A 74 -2.07 -4.06 19.18
CA GLN A 74 -2.57 -4.66 20.42
C GLN A 74 -1.47 -5.50 21.09
N ILE A 75 -1.58 -5.69 22.41
CA ILE A 75 -0.64 -6.54 23.16
C ILE A 75 -0.61 -7.95 22.54
N GLY A 76 0.61 -8.47 22.34
CA GLY A 76 0.86 -9.80 21.77
C GLY A 76 0.81 -9.85 20.23
N GLU A 77 0.59 -8.74 19.55
CA GLU A 77 0.65 -8.66 18.09
C GLU A 77 2.10 -8.75 17.59
N THR A 78 2.34 -9.60 16.59
CA THR A 78 3.67 -9.78 15.98
C THR A 78 3.60 -9.64 14.47
N GLY A 79 4.65 -9.07 13.88
CA GLY A 79 4.79 -8.93 12.43
C GLY A 79 5.01 -10.27 11.74
N VAL A 80 4.38 -10.45 10.58
CA VAL A 80 4.51 -11.64 9.74
C VAL A 80 5.30 -11.31 8.48
N ALA A 81 4.89 -10.27 7.75
CA ALA A 81 5.52 -9.87 6.48
C ALA A 81 5.13 -8.44 6.09
N ILE A 82 5.97 -7.81 5.27
CA ILE A 82 5.66 -6.58 4.55
C ILE A 82 5.51 -6.92 3.07
N TYR A 83 4.48 -6.35 2.44
CA TYR A 83 4.19 -6.49 1.03
C TYR A 83 4.03 -5.14 0.37
N GLY A 84 4.68 -4.94 -0.78
CA GLY A 84 4.50 -3.77 -1.65
C GLY A 84 3.98 -4.17 -3.03
N VAL A 85 3.05 -3.39 -3.58
CA VAL A 85 2.61 -3.53 -4.97
C VAL A 85 2.63 -2.18 -5.67
N ILE A 86 3.23 -2.14 -6.86
CA ILE A 86 3.33 -0.94 -7.70
C ILE A 86 2.96 -1.22 -9.15
N ASN A 87 2.48 -0.17 -9.81
CA ASN A 87 2.43 -0.12 -11.26
C ASN A 87 3.79 0.37 -11.79
N ARG A 88 4.48 -0.47 -12.57
CA ARG A 88 5.87 -0.23 -13.04
C ARG A 88 6.05 1.07 -13.82
N THR A 89 4.99 1.62 -14.39
CA THR A 89 5.08 2.65 -15.44
C THR A 89 5.23 4.08 -14.91
N HIS A 90 4.96 4.36 -13.63
CA HIS A 90 4.90 5.74 -13.14
C HIS A 90 5.75 6.06 -11.92
N GLN A 91 6.08 5.06 -11.09
CA GLN A 91 6.65 5.35 -9.76
C GLN A 91 8.17 5.14 -9.67
N TYR A 92 8.71 4.15 -10.40
CA TYR A 92 10.13 3.81 -10.40
C TYR A 92 10.55 3.41 -11.80
N THR A 93 11.81 3.63 -12.16
CA THR A 93 12.36 3.10 -13.41
C THR A 93 12.19 1.58 -13.47
N SER A 94 12.11 1.05 -14.69
CA SER A 94 11.83 -0.36 -14.94
C SER A 94 13.04 -1.29 -14.81
N ASP A 95 14.19 -0.74 -14.45
CA ASP A 95 15.52 -1.36 -14.40
C ASP A 95 15.92 -1.81 -12.98
N THR A 96 17.17 -2.22 -12.83
CA THR A 96 17.74 -2.65 -11.54
C THR A 96 17.74 -1.53 -10.51
N ALA A 97 18.06 -0.31 -10.91
CA ALA A 97 18.11 0.84 -10.01
C ALA A 97 16.73 1.13 -9.42
N GLY A 98 15.68 1.21 -10.24
CA GLY A 98 14.33 1.42 -9.75
C GLY A 98 13.84 0.29 -8.84
N ASN A 99 14.28 -0.95 -9.06
CA ASN A 99 13.99 -2.06 -8.14
C ASN A 99 14.70 -1.91 -6.79
N GLN A 100 15.95 -1.45 -6.79
CA GLN A 100 16.70 -1.18 -5.57
C GLN A 100 16.08 -0.04 -4.78
N GLU A 101 15.73 1.06 -5.45
CA GLU A 101 15.05 2.21 -4.85
C GLU A 101 13.74 1.81 -4.18
N TRP A 102 12.89 1.07 -4.91
CA TRP A 102 11.64 0.59 -4.35
C TRP A 102 11.84 -0.39 -3.18
N GLY A 103 12.81 -1.29 -3.30
CA GLY A 103 13.20 -2.18 -2.21
C GLY A 103 13.69 -1.43 -0.98
N ASN A 104 14.45 -0.34 -1.16
CA ASN A 104 14.90 0.53 -0.07
C ASN A 104 13.73 1.16 0.67
N VAL A 105 12.69 1.62 -0.04
CA VAL A 105 11.48 2.18 0.57
C VAL A 105 10.77 1.15 1.48
N LEU A 106 10.64 -0.09 1.02
CA LEU A 106 10.04 -1.15 1.85
C LEU A 106 10.92 -1.55 3.05
N ARG A 107 12.25 -1.51 2.89
CA ARG A 107 13.21 -1.73 4.00
C ARG A 107 13.22 -0.60 5.00
N ASP A 108 13.16 0.66 4.56
CA ASP A 108 13.07 1.82 5.44
C ASP A 108 11.79 1.77 6.28
N LEU A 109 10.69 1.27 5.71
CA LEU A 109 9.49 0.98 6.48
C LEU A 109 9.71 -0.15 7.49
N ALA A 110 10.32 -1.27 7.06
CA ALA A 110 10.64 -2.38 7.96
C ALA A 110 11.46 -1.91 9.18
N ASN A 111 12.48 -1.10 8.92
CA ASN A 111 13.31 -0.47 9.95
C ASN A 111 12.49 0.45 10.86
N SER A 112 11.61 1.28 10.30
CA SER A 112 10.74 2.18 11.08
C SER A 112 9.75 1.43 11.97
N LEU A 113 9.33 0.22 11.55
CA LEU A 113 8.47 -0.68 12.32
C LEU A 113 9.24 -1.55 13.31
N GLY A 114 10.58 -1.55 13.29
CA GLY A 114 11.40 -2.53 14.03
C GLY A 114 11.17 -3.98 13.57
N PHE A 115 10.78 -4.19 12.31
CA PHE A 115 10.42 -5.48 11.75
C PHE A 115 11.59 -6.12 11.00
N GLY A 116 12.05 -7.28 11.47
CA GLY A 116 13.14 -8.06 10.85
C GLY A 116 12.70 -9.26 10.00
N GLY A 117 11.41 -9.36 9.68
CA GLY A 117 10.88 -10.50 8.91
C GLY A 117 10.91 -10.30 7.39
N SER A 118 10.08 -11.05 6.68
CA SER A 118 10.07 -11.04 5.20
C SER A 118 9.52 -9.74 4.61
N VAL A 119 10.26 -9.13 3.69
CA VAL A 119 9.82 -7.98 2.88
C VAL A 119 9.71 -8.41 1.42
N LYS A 120 8.52 -8.27 0.83
CA LYS A 120 8.18 -8.77 -0.51
C LYS A 120 7.57 -7.69 -1.37
N GLY A 121 7.89 -7.67 -2.66
CA GLY A 121 7.27 -6.76 -3.63
C GLY A 121 6.86 -7.41 -4.94
N ALA A 122 5.73 -7.00 -5.51
CA ALA A 122 5.34 -7.30 -6.90
C ALA A 122 5.15 -6.05 -7.77
N ARG A 123 5.73 -6.06 -8.98
CA ARG A 123 5.44 -5.07 -10.04
C ARG A 123 4.44 -5.64 -11.03
N VAL A 124 3.35 -4.93 -11.27
CA VAL A 124 2.27 -5.38 -12.15
C VAL A 124 2.25 -4.49 -13.39
N SER A 125 2.94 -4.95 -14.44
CA SER A 125 3.19 -4.15 -15.65
C SER A 125 2.87 -4.84 -16.96
N SER A 126 3.10 -6.15 -17.04
CA SER A 126 2.76 -6.97 -18.21
C SER A 126 1.26 -7.04 -18.50
N HIS A 127 0.41 -6.64 -17.54
CA HIS A 127 -1.04 -6.78 -17.61
C HIS A 127 -1.79 -5.44 -17.53
N VAL A 128 -1.06 -4.31 -17.52
CA VAL A 128 -1.61 -2.97 -17.32
C VAL A 128 -1.19 -2.09 -18.49
N LYS A 129 -2.14 -1.35 -19.09
CA LYS A 129 -1.83 -0.39 -20.16
C LYS A 129 -1.08 0.80 -19.56
N PRO A 130 -0.20 1.50 -20.32
CA PRO A 130 0.60 2.61 -19.81
C PRO A 130 -0.19 3.68 -19.03
N ASP A 131 -1.41 4.01 -19.48
CA ASP A 131 -2.22 5.04 -18.82
C ASP A 131 -3.21 4.54 -17.78
N ASP A 132 -3.31 3.22 -17.60
CA ASP A 132 -4.27 2.60 -16.69
C ASP A 132 -3.69 2.51 -15.28
N SER A 133 -4.57 2.62 -14.29
CA SER A 133 -4.23 2.35 -12.89
C SER A 133 -4.68 0.94 -12.52
N ILE A 134 -4.32 0.48 -11.33
CA ILE A 134 -4.81 -0.80 -10.82
C ILE A 134 -5.49 -0.64 -9.47
N TYR A 135 -6.40 -1.56 -9.21
CA TYR A 135 -6.88 -1.88 -7.88
C TYR A 135 -6.04 -3.04 -7.32
N VAL A 136 -5.55 -2.91 -6.09
CA VAL A 136 -4.82 -3.97 -5.37
C VAL A 136 -5.64 -4.41 -4.16
N VAL A 137 -5.63 -5.71 -3.86
CA VAL A 137 -6.23 -6.29 -2.65
C VAL A 137 -5.24 -7.17 -1.94
N TYR A 138 -5.17 -7.03 -0.62
CA TYR A 138 -4.56 -8.00 0.29
C TYR A 138 -5.68 -8.70 1.06
N ASP A 139 -5.59 -10.02 1.21
CA ASP A 139 -6.64 -10.84 1.81
C ASP A 139 -6.03 -12.05 2.52
N THR A 140 -6.38 -12.25 3.80
CA THR A 140 -5.94 -13.37 4.64
C THR A 140 -7.06 -14.31 5.05
N THR A 141 -8.28 -14.15 4.54
CA THR A 141 -9.47 -14.96 4.91
C THR A 141 -9.28 -16.47 4.68
N GLY A 142 -8.35 -16.87 3.81
CA GLY A 142 -7.98 -18.28 3.57
C GLY A 142 -6.78 -18.79 4.37
N GLY A 143 -6.40 -18.14 5.47
CA GLY A 143 -5.27 -18.52 6.33
C GLY A 143 -3.88 -18.23 5.74
N SER A 144 -3.83 -17.78 4.49
CA SER A 144 -2.62 -17.37 3.77
C SER A 144 -2.86 -16.01 3.11
N MET A 145 -1.79 -15.23 2.96
CA MET A 145 -1.84 -13.95 2.26
C MET A 145 -2.10 -14.18 0.76
N LYS A 146 -3.22 -13.66 0.27
CA LYS A 146 -3.56 -13.54 -1.16
C LYS A 146 -3.44 -12.08 -1.57
N ILE A 147 -2.71 -11.85 -2.66
CA ILE A 147 -2.55 -10.50 -3.23
C ILE A 147 -3.17 -10.51 -4.61
N GLY A 148 -4.31 -9.84 -4.76
CA GLY A 148 -5.02 -9.72 -6.04
C GLY A 148 -4.81 -8.35 -6.66
N PHE A 149 -4.87 -8.28 -7.99
CA PHE A 149 -5.01 -6.99 -8.65
C PHE A 149 -5.99 -7.06 -9.82
N LYS A 150 -6.51 -5.90 -10.21
CA LYS A 150 -7.31 -5.72 -11.41
C LYS A 150 -7.06 -4.33 -11.99
N ARG A 151 -7.10 -4.21 -13.32
CA ARG A 151 -7.07 -2.89 -13.98
C ARG A 151 -8.23 -2.03 -13.49
N TRP A 152 -7.96 -0.77 -13.18
CA TRP A 152 -8.96 0.17 -12.69
C TRP A 152 -10.03 0.43 -13.74
N SER A 153 -9.64 0.53 -15.02
CA SER A 153 -10.58 0.58 -16.16
C SER A 153 -11.53 -0.61 -16.28
N LYS A 154 -11.35 -1.66 -15.47
CA LYS A 154 -12.17 -2.89 -15.40
C LYS A 154 -12.84 -3.08 -14.04
N MET A 155 -12.86 -2.03 -13.24
CA MET A 155 -13.59 -1.96 -11.98
C MET A 155 -14.92 -1.23 -12.20
N THR A 156 -15.92 -1.54 -11.38
CA THR A 156 -17.21 -0.85 -11.36
C THR A 156 -17.48 -0.35 -9.94
N THR A 157 -18.02 0.84 -9.80
CA THR A 157 -18.43 1.32 -8.48
C THR A 157 -19.67 0.55 -8.04
N ASP A 158 -19.64 0.00 -6.82
CA ASP A 158 -20.84 -0.51 -6.17
C ASP A 158 -21.32 0.54 -5.17
N SER A 159 -22.32 1.30 -5.58
CA SER A 159 -22.96 2.29 -4.73
C SER A 159 -23.88 1.67 -3.67
N THR A 160 -24.10 0.35 -3.68
CA THR A 160 -25.09 -0.32 -2.84
C THR A 160 -24.52 -0.90 -1.54
N ASN A 161 -23.21 -1.20 -1.47
CA ASN A 161 -22.60 -1.87 -0.31
C ASN A 161 -21.59 -1.03 0.46
N LEU A 162 -21.91 0.22 0.79
CA LEU A 162 -21.02 1.14 1.50
C LEU A 162 -20.42 0.51 2.77
N VAL A 163 -19.12 0.21 2.75
CA VAL A 163 -18.40 -0.32 3.92
C VAL A 163 -17.77 0.84 4.69
N THR A 164 -18.11 0.96 5.96
CA THR A 164 -17.45 1.88 6.88
C THR A 164 -16.20 1.20 7.45
N PRO A 165 -15.01 1.81 7.32
CA PRO A 165 -13.78 1.27 7.89
C PRO A 165 -13.83 1.18 9.43
N VAL A 166 -13.25 0.13 10.01
CA VAL A 166 -13.12 -0.04 11.48
C VAL A 166 -12.12 0.97 12.06
N SER A 167 -11.03 1.29 11.35
CA SER A 167 -10.16 2.43 11.66
C SER A 167 -9.45 2.96 10.40
N GLN A 168 -9.44 4.28 10.25
CA GLN A 168 -8.69 4.97 9.19
C GLN A 168 -8.05 6.24 9.72
N ALA A 169 -6.87 6.52 9.20
CA ALA A 169 -6.20 7.79 9.40
C ALA A 169 -5.66 8.30 8.06
N GLN A 170 -5.47 9.60 7.98
CA GLN A 170 -4.79 10.20 6.85
C GLN A 170 -3.42 10.67 7.29
N THR A 171 -2.40 10.28 6.53
CA THR A 171 -1.03 10.79 6.73
C THR A 171 -0.92 12.13 6.02
N ARG A 172 -0.73 13.21 6.77
CA ARG A 172 -0.59 14.58 6.24
C ARG A 172 0.70 15.24 6.75
N PRO A 173 1.30 16.17 5.98
CA PRO A 173 2.38 17.01 6.49
C PRO A 173 1.90 17.85 7.69
N VAL A 174 2.78 18.06 8.67
CA VAL A 174 2.56 18.91 9.85
C VAL A 174 3.36 20.20 9.69
N GLY A 175 2.68 21.31 9.43
CA GLY A 175 3.33 22.63 9.30
C GLY A 175 3.93 22.91 7.92
N GLY A 176 4.74 23.99 7.83
CA GLY A 176 5.33 24.51 6.59
C GLY A 176 6.44 23.61 5.97
N PRO A 177 7.17 24.11 4.95
CA PRO A 177 8.24 23.37 4.30
C PRO A 177 9.26 22.84 5.32
N GLY A 178 9.43 21.52 5.41
CA GLY A 178 10.32 20.86 6.38
C GLY A 178 9.63 20.19 7.58
N GLY A 179 8.32 20.42 7.75
CA GLY A 179 7.49 19.80 8.79
C GLY A 179 7.51 18.26 8.81
N GLY A 180 7.09 17.68 9.94
CA GLY A 180 6.90 16.23 10.07
C GLY A 180 5.70 15.72 9.27
N PHE A 181 5.37 14.44 9.39
CA PHE A 181 4.06 13.91 8.99
C PHE A 181 3.32 13.44 10.23
N GLN A 182 2.01 13.63 10.26
CA GLN A 182 1.14 13.11 11.31
C GLN A 182 0.00 12.35 10.67
N THR A 183 -0.35 11.24 11.30
CA THR A 183 -1.58 10.51 11.04
C THR A 183 -2.66 11.09 11.94
N SER A 184 -3.68 11.69 11.35
CA SER A 184 -4.87 12.09 12.07
C SER A 184 -6.00 11.13 11.75
N ALA A 185 -6.70 10.67 12.79
CA ALA A 185 -7.96 9.98 12.61
C ALA A 185 -8.88 10.86 11.76
N LEU A 186 -9.57 10.28 10.78
CA LEU A 186 -10.51 11.02 9.96
C LEU A 186 -11.87 11.03 10.68
N PRO A 187 -12.33 12.19 11.22
CA PRO A 187 -13.60 12.25 11.93
C PRO A 187 -14.74 12.22 10.90
N GLY A 188 -15.54 11.14 10.93
CA GLY A 188 -16.73 11.01 10.08
C GLY A 188 -16.39 10.92 8.59
N HIS A 189 -16.21 9.71 8.08
CA HIS A 189 -16.03 9.53 6.65
C HIS A 189 -17.35 9.78 5.91
N GLY A 190 -17.29 10.65 4.90
CA GLY A 190 -18.20 10.55 3.77
C GLY A 190 -18.13 9.12 3.20
N LYS A 191 -19.29 8.54 2.91
CA LYS A 191 -19.45 7.20 2.37
C LYS A 191 -18.48 6.95 1.22
N VAL A 192 -17.43 6.16 1.43
CA VAL A 192 -16.57 5.70 0.33
C VAL A 192 -17.33 4.59 -0.38
N SER A 193 -17.64 4.78 -1.65
CA SER A 193 -18.28 3.73 -2.44
C SER A 193 -17.30 2.59 -2.65
N PRO A 194 -17.59 1.37 -2.15
CA PRO A 194 -16.80 0.21 -2.44
C PRO A 194 -16.72 0.05 -3.95
N VAL A 195 -15.53 -0.27 -4.42
CA VAL A 195 -15.37 -0.58 -5.84
C VAL A 195 -15.44 -2.09 -5.98
N VAL A 196 -16.59 -2.57 -6.42
CA VAL A 196 -16.78 -4.01 -6.65
C VAL A 196 -16.27 -4.38 -8.03
N ARG A 197 -15.67 -5.55 -8.10
CA ARG A 197 -15.14 -6.06 -9.36
C ARG A 197 -16.31 -6.31 -10.30
N GLN A 198 -16.29 -5.71 -11.50
CA GLN A 198 -17.28 -5.98 -12.56
C GLN A 198 -17.37 -7.47 -12.96
N ASP A 199 -16.33 -8.23 -12.62
CA ASP A 199 -16.19 -9.66 -12.89
C ASP A 199 -15.20 -10.22 -11.87
N VAL A 200 -15.70 -10.91 -10.84
CA VAL A 200 -14.88 -11.51 -9.77
C VAL A 200 -14.08 -12.72 -10.29
N THR A 201 -14.50 -13.33 -11.39
CA THR A 201 -13.84 -14.53 -11.96
C THR A 201 -12.58 -14.19 -12.77
N LYS A 202 -12.44 -12.92 -13.19
CA LYS A 202 -11.27 -12.42 -13.95
C LYS A 202 -10.25 -11.69 -13.09
N SER A 203 -10.31 -11.81 -11.76
CA SER A 203 -9.24 -11.28 -10.93
C SER A 203 -8.01 -12.15 -11.05
N VAL A 204 -6.87 -11.50 -11.24
CA VAL A 204 -5.60 -12.21 -11.26
C VAL A 204 -5.06 -12.24 -9.84
N ASN A 205 -5.06 -13.42 -9.23
CA ASN A 205 -4.38 -13.65 -7.96
C ASN A 205 -2.88 -13.73 -8.26
N LEU A 206 -2.09 -12.82 -7.68
CA LEU A 206 -0.63 -12.82 -7.87
C LEU A 206 0.00 -14.12 -7.38
N ASN A 207 -0.65 -14.87 -6.49
CA ASN A 207 -0.18 -16.18 -6.08
C ASN A 207 -0.37 -17.27 -7.16
N ASP A 208 -1.33 -17.08 -8.08
CA ASP A 208 -1.73 -18.11 -9.06
C ASP A 208 -1.19 -17.84 -10.48
N ILE A 209 -0.71 -16.62 -10.74
CA ILE A 209 0.11 -16.38 -11.93
C ILE A 209 1.45 -17.09 -11.68
N PRO A 210 2.05 -17.74 -12.69
CA PRO A 210 3.46 -18.06 -12.69
C PRO A 210 4.26 -16.74 -12.71
N LEU A 211 4.22 -15.96 -11.64
CA LEU A 211 5.02 -14.76 -11.52
C LEU A 211 6.44 -15.24 -11.41
N LYS A 212 7.20 -14.91 -12.45
CA LYS A 212 8.56 -14.46 -12.22
C LYS A 212 8.52 -13.34 -11.17
N LYS A 213 8.70 -13.77 -9.92
CA LYS A 213 9.32 -13.08 -8.78
C LYS A 213 8.48 -11.98 -8.14
N PHE A 214 7.72 -12.35 -7.10
CA PHE A 214 7.84 -11.52 -5.89
C PHE A 214 9.34 -11.38 -5.61
N VAL A 215 9.82 -10.15 -5.57
CA VAL A 215 11.20 -9.88 -5.16
C VAL A 215 11.19 -9.88 -3.64
N THR A 216 11.93 -10.82 -3.05
CA THR A 216 12.23 -10.75 -1.62
C THR A 216 13.37 -9.77 -1.46
N PHE A 217 13.14 -8.73 -0.68
CA PHE A 217 14.17 -7.79 -0.28
C PHE A 217 14.74 -8.31 1.04
N GLN A 218 15.95 -8.87 0.98
CA GLN A 218 16.77 -9.11 2.17
C GLN A 218 17.40 -7.80 2.62
#